data_AF-A0A074WL63-F1
#
_entry.id   AF-A0A074WL63-F1
#
_cell.length_a   1.000
_cell.length_b   1.000
_cell.length_c   1.000
_cell.angle_alpha   90.00
_cell.angle_beta   90.00
_cell.angle_gamma   90.00
#
_symmetry.space_group_name_H-M   'P 1'
#
loop_
_entity.id
_entity.type
_entity.pdbx_description
1 polymer ?
#
loop_
_entity_poly.entity_id
_entity_poly.type
_entity_poly.pdbx_seq_one_letter_code
_entity_poly.pdbx_strand_id
1 'polypeptide(L)'
;LIYTALRANAYQYVFEVGGVYVLVAILTLFIYSSRLYTNRAVLAAVGKSWIPVQPGEVSKNVHKEVVKAANRSARIAFETKPRNLQPELERTRKQHHESDDGELTTVGNIIHIDPQNPPWGRVSHAGWSSPSQLDAHLAPHIQFRTVVMELPNLVEARAVSLAPPDPSFVASTQDATTATPDLRIVTLLSRSPTADMRSYLAQLSNLGLFPPHAGQDFVQRYEHARFSPIPINEDEFDALMSAFATLLASMSQLPPRVVD
;
A
#
# COMPACT_ATOMS: atom_id res chain seq x y z
N LEU A 1 -31.36 -30.09 -70.98
CA LEU A 1 -31.95 -31.43 -70.80
C LEU A 1 -33.44 -31.36 -70.46
N ILE A 2 -33.86 -30.65 -69.41
CA ILE A 2 -35.28 -30.54 -69.04
C ILE A 2 -36.12 -29.79 -70.11
N TYR A 3 -35.60 -28.68 -70.66
CA TYR A 3 -36.27 -27.88 -71.69
C TYR A 3 -36.45 -28.63 -73.03
N THR A 4 -35.48 -29.46 -73.41
CA THR A 4 -35.52 -30.28 -74.63
C THR A 4 -36.44 -31.49 -74.50
N ALA A 5 -36.59 -32.07 -73.30
CA ALA A 5 -37.49 -33.18 -73.03
C ALA A 5 -38.97 -32.78 -72.95
N LEU A 6 -39.26 -31.57 -72.44
CA LEU A 6 -40.63 -31.01 -72.43
C LEU A 6 -41.18 -30.79 -73.84
N ARG A 7 -40.34 -30.42 -74.81
CA ARG A 7 -40.74 -30.20 -76.20
C ARG A 7 -40.95 -31.51 -76.99
N ALA A 8 -40.47 -32.63 -76.45
CA ALA A 8 -40.58 -33.97 -77.03
C ALA A 8 -41.66 -34.86 -76.36
N ASN A 9 -42.50 -34.31 -75.48
CA ASN A 9 -43.56 -35.04 -74.73
C ASN A 9 -43.07 -36.27 -73.92
N ALA A 10 -41.79 -36.30 -73.54
CA ALA A 10 -41.20 -37.41 -72.81
C ALA A 10 -41.23 -37.17 -71.29
N TYR A 11 -42.44 -37.08 -70.73
CA TYR A 11 -42.68 -36.75 -69.31
C TYR A 11 -42.03 -37.75 -68.33
N GLN A 12 -41.88 -39.01 -68.73
CA GLN A 12 -41.29 -40.05 -67.90
C GLN A 12 -39.86 -39.71 -67.45
N TYR A 13 -39.01 -39.22 -68.36
CA TYR A 13 -37.64 -38.83 -68.02
C TYR A 13 -37.56 -37.57 -67.15
N VAL A 14 -38.54 -36.67 -67.27
CA VAL A 14 -38.59 -35.45 -66.43
C VAL A 14 -38.95 -35.81 -64.98
N PHE A 15 -39.87 -36.75 -64.77
CA PHE A 15 -40.20 -37.26 -63.43
C PHE A 15 -39.05 -38.07 -62.83
N GLU A 16 -38.38 -38.89 -63.62
CA GLU A 16 -37.23 -39.68 -63.16
C GLU A 16 -36.06 -38.77 -62.73
N VAL A 17 -35.65 -37.84 -63.60
CA VAL A 17 -34.57 -36.89 -63.31
C VAL A 17 -34.95 -35.95 -62.16
N GLY A 18 -36.18 -35.44 -62.14
CA GLY A 18 -36.69 -34.61 -61.04
C GLY A 18 -36.71 -35.35 -59.71
N GLY A 19 -37.14 -36.62 -59.71
CA GLY A 19 -37.15 -37.49 -58.53
C GLY A 19 -35.75 -37.71 -57.95
N VAL A 20 -34.75 -37.95 -58.80
CA VAL A 20 -33.36 -38.09 -58.37
C VAL A 20 -32.83 -36.80 -57.73
N TYR A 21 -33.11 -35.63 -58.31
CA TYR A 21 -32.69 -34.36 -57.71
C TYR A 21 -33.35 -34.09 -56.35
N VAL A 22 -34.64 -34.40 -56.20
CA VAL A 22 -35.35 -34.27 -54.92
C VAL A 22 -34.76 -35.23 -53.87
N LEU A 23 -34.49 -36.48 -54.25
CA LEU A 23 -33.89 -37.47 -53.35
C LEU A 23 -32.49 -37.03 -52.91
N VAL A 24 -31.67 -36.53 -53.82
CA VAL A 24 -30.34 -35.99 -53.50
C VAL A 24 -30.47 -34.78 -52.55
N ALA A 25 -31.40 -33.86 -52.81
CA ALA A 25 -31.63 -32.71 -51.94
C ALA A 25 -32.01 -33.15 -50.51
N ILE A 26 -32.92 -34.12 -50.37
CA ILE A 26 -33.31 -34.68 -49.06
C ILE A 26 -32.12 -35.34 -48.37
N LEU A 27 -31.33 -36.13 -49.09
CA LEU A 27 -30.15 -36.79 -48.53
C LEU A 27 -29.09 -35.78 -48.06
N THR A 28 -28.85 -34.73 -48.85
CA THR A 28 -27.93 -33.64 -48.45
C THR A 28 -28.44 -32.88 -47.23
N LEU A 29 -29.74 -32.58 -47.15
CA LEU A 29 -30.36 -31.95 -45.97
C LEU A 29 -30.21 -32.83 -44.73
N PHE A 30 -30.40 -34.14 -44.88
CA PHE A 30 -30.29 -35.09 -43.77
C PHE A 30 -28.85 -35.19 -43.26
N ILE A 31 -27.87 -35.34 -44.15
CA ILE A 31 -26.44 -35.39 -43.77
C ILE A 31 -26.00 -34.07 -43.13
N TYR A 32 -26.42 -32.94 -43.69
CA TYR A 32 -26.12 -31.62 -43.14
C TYR A 32 -26.72 -31.44 -41.74
N SER A 33 -27.98 -31.83 -41.56
CA SER A 33 -28.65 -31.77 -40.26
C SER A 33 -27.95 -32.67 -39.24
N SER A 34 -27.64 -33.92 -39.61
CA SER A 34 -26.92 -34.85 -38.73
C SER A 34 -25.58 -34.26 -38.26
N ARG A 35 -24.76 -33.73 -39.19
CA ARG A 35 -23.51 -33.04 -38.85
C ARG A 35 -23.71 -31.84 -37.93
N LEU A 36 -24.73 -31.02 -38.18
CA LEU A 36 -25.02 -29.84 -37.37
C LEU A 36 -25.41 -30.23 -35.93
N TYR A 37 -26.24 -31.27 -35.78
CA TYR A 37 -26.64 -31.78 -34.48
C TYR A 37 -25.46 -32.41 -33.72
N THR A 38 -24.62 -33.21 -34.39
CA THR A 38 -23.44 -33.80 -33.75
C THR A 38 -22.44 -32.73 -33.32
N ASN A 39 -22.15 -31.74 -34.17
CA ASN A 39 -21.23 -30.66 -33.82
C ASN A 39 -21.75 -29.82 -32.63
N ARG A 40 -23.05 -29.52 -32.62
CA ARG A 40 -23.69 -28.84 -31.48
C ARG A 40 -23.60 -29.67 -30.19
N ALA A 41 -23.78 -30.99 -30.26
CA ALA A 41 -23.67 -31.87 -29.11
C ALA A 41 -22.23 -31.95 -28.58
N VAL A 42 -21.23 -32.01 -29.47
CA VAL A 42 -19.81 -31.99 -29.10
C VAL A 42 -19.44 -30.67 -28.43
N LEU A 43 -19.82 -29.52 -29.00
CA LEU A 43 -19.56 -28.20 -28.41
C LEU A 43 -20.23 -28.01 -27.05
N ALA A 44 -21.42 -28.58 -26.85
CA ALA A 44 -22.07 -28.59 -25.54
C ALA A 44 -21.33 -29.51 -24.53
N ALA A 45 -20.70 -30.59 -25.01
CA ALA A 45 -19.96 -31.54 -24.19
C ALA A 45 -18.54 -31.09 -23.82
N VAL A 46 -17.93 -30.15 -24.54
CA VAL A 46 -16.58 -29.62 -24.22
C VAL A 46 -16.51 -28.98 -22.82
N GLY A 47 -17.64 -28.69 -22.19
CA GLY A 47 -17.68 -28.00 -20.90
C GLY A 47 -17.28 -26.55 -21.07
N LYS A 48 -17.98 -25.62 -20.42
CA LYS A 48 -17.63 -24.21 -20.54
C LYS A 48 -16.32 -23.96 -19.78
N SER A 49 -15.38 -23.27 -20.43
CA SER A 49 -14.03 -23.01 -19.88
C SER A 49 -13.98 -21.95 -18.77
N TRP A 50 -15.11 -21.36 -18.37
CA TRP A 50 -15.11 -20.24 -17.43
C TRP A 50 -15.63 -20.66 -16.06
N ILE A 51 -14.89 -20.25 -15.05
CA ILE A 51 -15.26 -20.28 -13.63
C ILE A 51 -15.80 -18.87 -13.32
N PRO A 52 -16.87 -18.66 -12.52
CA PRO A 52 -17.64 -19.61 -11.70
C PRO A 52 -18.81 -20.35 -12.38
N VAL A 53 -18.94 -21.65 -12.09
CA VAL A 53 -20.00 -22.53 -12.59
C VAL A 53 -21.38 -22.11 -12.04
N GLN A 54 -22.34 -21.87 -12.93
CA GLN A 54 -23.69 -21.46 -12.54
C GLN A 54 -24.53 -22.64 -12.01
N PRO A 55 -25.52 -22.40 -11.14
CA PRO A 55 -26.44 -23.45 -10.69
C PRO A 55 -27.19 -24.03 -11.90
N GLY A 56 -27.11 -25.35 -12.08
CA GLY A 56 -27.74 -26.07 -13.19
C GLY A 56 -26.80 -26.46 -14.33
N GLU A 57 -25.57 -25.95 -14.37
CA GLU A 57 -24.57 -26.36 -15.38
C GLU A 57 -23.92 -27.71 -15.08
N VAL A 58 -23.89 -28.11 -13.81
CA VAL A 58 -23.39 -29.41 -13.34
C VAL A 58 -24.36 -30.00 -12.30
N SER A 59 -24.21 -31.29 -11.99
CA SER A 59 -24.99 -31.94 -10.95
C SER A 59 -24.82 -31.22 -9.60
N LYS A 60 -25.88 -31.19 -8.78
CA LYS A 60 -25.90 -30.43 -7.50
C LYS A 60 -24.72 -30.79 -6.58
N ASN A 61 -24.34 -32.07 -6.55
CA ASN A 61 -23.21 -32.55 -5.73
C ASN A 61 -21.87 -32.06 -6.26
N VAL A 62 -21.66 -32.12 -7.58
CA VAL A 62 -20.42 -31.62 -8.21
C VAL A 62 -20.33 -30.10 -8.07
N HIS A 63 -21.43 -29.38 -8.27
CA HIS A 63 -21.49 -27.92 -8.05
C HIS A 63 -21.06 -27.55 -6.64
N LYS A 64 -21.60 -28.26 -5.64
CA LYS A 64 -21.26 -28.06 -4.23
C LYS A 64 -19.78 -28.29 -3.96
N GLU A 65 -19.18 -29.36 -4.48
CA GLU A 65 -17.75 -29.63 -4.29
C GLU A 65 -16.86 -28.60 -5.01
N VAL A 66 -17.23 -28.18 -6.23
CA VAL A 66 -16.51 -27.12 -6.95
C VAL A 66 -16.55 -25.80 -6.19
N VAL A 67 -17.73 -25.38 -5.70
CA VAL A 67 -17.88 -24.17 -4.89
C VAL A 67 -17.10 -24.27 -3.59
N LYS A 68 -17.12 -25.44 -2.93
CA LYS A 68 -16.33 -25.68 -1.71
C LYS A 68 -14.82 -25.57 -1.97
N ALA A 69 -14.32 -26.19 -3.05
CA ALA A 69 -12.91 -26.13 -3.44
C ALA A 69 -12.49 -24.69 -3.85
N ALA A 70 -13.34 -23.98 -4.59
CA ALA A 70 -13.12 -22.59 -4.96
C ALA A 70 -13.06 -21.69 -3.73
N ASN A 71 -13.99 -21.84 -2.78
CA ASN A 71 -14.01 -21.09 -1.52
C ASN A 71 -12.77 -21.37 -0.67
N ARG A 72 -12.33 -22.64 -0.59
CA ARG A 72 -11.10 -23.00 0.12
C ARG A 72 -9.88 -22.33 -0.52
N SER A 73 -9.79 -22.36 -1.85
CA SER A 73 -8.68 -21.77 -2.60
C SER A 73 -8.68 -20.24 -2.48
N ALA A 74 -9.85 -19.61 -2.52
CA ALA A 74 -10.00 -18.18 -2.31
C ALA A 74 -9.58 -17.76 -0.88
N ARG A 75 -9.93 -18.55 0.13
CA ARG A 75 -9.49 -18.32 1.52
C ARG A 75 -7.98 -18.46 1.66
N ILE A 76 -7.39 -19.52 1.10
CA ILE A 76 -5.93 -19.71 1.09
C ILE A 76 -5.26 -18.50 0.43
N ALA A 77 -5.69 -18.12 -0.78
CA ALA A 77 -5.11 -16.99 -1.50
C ALA A 77 -5.20 -15.68 -0.70
N PHE A 78 -6.32 -15.47 0.01
CA PHE A 78 -6.51 -14.32 0.87
C PHE A 78 -5.61 -14.35 2.11
N GLU A 79 -5.49 -15.50 2.79
CA GLU A 79 -4.63 -15.69 3.96
C GLU A 79 -3.15 -15.56 3.60
N THR A 80 -2.72 -16.03 2.43
CA THR A 80 -1.32 -15.92 1.97
C THR A 80 -0.92 -14.53 1.46
N LYS A 81 -1.88 -13.62 1.27
CA LYS A 81 -1.62 -12.30 0.71
C LYS A 81 -0.98 -11.39 1.78
N PRO A 82 0.11 -10.65 1.46
CA PRO A 82 0.70 -9.71 2.39
C PRO A 82 -0.34 -8.64 2.79
N ARG A 83 -0.59 -8.55 4.10
CA ARG A 83 -1.58 -7.64 4.70
C ARG A 83 -1.19 -7.27 6.13
N ASN A 84 -1.79 -6.22 6.67
CA ASN A 84 -1.65 -5.90 8.08
C ASN A 84 -2.45 -6.92 8.92
N LEU A 85 -1.74 -7.63 9.81
CA LEU A 85 -2.28 -8.68 10.67
C LEU A 85 -2.81 -8.16 12.01
N GLN A 86 -2.48 -6.93 12.40
CA GLN A 86 -2.90 -6.33 13.67
C GLN A 86 -4.42 -6.36 13.91
N PRO A 87 -5.29 -5.94 12.97
CA PRO A 87 -6.73 -5.96 13.21
C PRO A 87 -7.29 -7.38 13.34
N GLU A 88 -6.62 -8.38 12.77
CA GLU A 88 -7.01 -9.78 12.88
C GLU A 88 -6.58 -10.34 14.24
N LEU A 89 -5.36 -10.02 14.67
CA LEU A 89 -4.83 -10.37 15.99
C LEU A 89 -5.67 -9.76 17.13
N GLU A 90 -6.11 -8.51 16.98
CA GLU A 90 -7.02 -7.88 17.96
C GLU A 90 -8.37 -8.59 18.04
N ARG A 91 -8.90 -9.08 16.91
CA ARG A 91 -10.15 -9.83 16.88
C ARG A 91 -9.99 -11.20 17.54
N THR A 92 -8.93 -11.93 17.22
CA THR A 92 -8.67 -13.23 17.85
C THR A 92 -8.43 -13.07 19.36
N ARG A 93 -7.67 -12.04 19.78
CA ARG A 93 -7.47 -11.72 21.20
C ARG A 93 -8.77 -11.41 21.93
N LYS A 94 -9.65 -10.61 21.32
CA LYS A 94 -10.98 -10.28 21.89
C LYS A 94 -11.87 -11.51 22.00
N GLN A 95 -11.81 -12.43 21.03
CA GLN A 95 -12.58 -13.67 21.08
C GLN A 95 -12.05 -14.66 22.12
N HIS A 96 -10.72 -14.74 22.31
CA HIS A 96 -10.10 -15.66 23.27
C HIS A 96 -10.12 -15.19 24.72
N HIS A 97 -10.31 -13.90 24.99
CA HIS A 97 -10.43 -13.38 26.36
C HIS A 97 -11.63 -13.95 27.15
N GLU A 98 -12.54 -14.69 26.49
CA GLU A 98 -13.65 -15.42 27.12
C GLU A 98 -13.34 -16.92 27.35
N SER A 99 -12.14 -17.41 27.02
CA SER A 99 -11.78 -18.84 27.05
C SER A 99 -10.28 -19.08 27.30
N ASP A 100 -9.85 -18.94 28.56
CA ASP A 100 -8.69 -19.59 29.21
C ASP A 100 -7.28 -19.46 28.55
N ASP A 101 -6.38 -18.75 29.25
CA ASP A 101 -4.90 -18.79 29.39
C ASP A 101 -3.96 -19.39 28.29
N GLY A 102 -4.34 -19.39 27.02
CA GLY A 102 -3.43 -19.69 25.90
C GLY A 102 -3.14 -18.45 25.05
N GLU A 103 -1.88 -17.99 25.00
CA GLU A 103 -1.44 -16.92 24.08
C GLU A 103 -1.60 -17.42 22.63
N LEU A 104 -2.71 -17.08 21.98
CA LEU A 104 -2.92 -17.42 20.58
C LEU A 104 -2.02 -16.53 19.71
N THR A 105 -0.82 -17.03 19.40
CA THR A 105 0.20 -16.34 18.62
C THR A 105 -0.02 -16.42 17.12
N THR A 106 -1.10 -17.04 16.61
CA THR A 106 -1.29 -17.25 15.16
C THR A 106 -2.61 -16.69 14.65
N VAL A 107 -2.59 -16.15 13.43
CA VAL A 107 -3.75 -15.64 12.68
C VAL A 107 -4.03 -16.52 11.46
N GLY A 108 -5.30 -16.57 11.02
CA GLY A 108 -5.76 -17.39 9.89
C GLY A 108 -6.48 -18.68 10.30
N ASN A 109 -7.42 -19.13 9.45
CA ASN A 109 -8.26 -20.29 9.72
C ASN A 109 -7.73 -21.58 9.07
N ILE A 110 -7.19 -21.47 7.86
CA ILE A 110 -6.67 -22.63 7.11
C ILE A 110 -5.16 -22.68 7.24
N ILE A 111 -4.50 -21.53 7.15
CA ILE A 111 -3.06 -21.37 7.31
C ILE A 111 -2.85 -20.60 8.60
N HIS A 112 -2.14 -21.21 9.55
CA HIS A 112 -1.69 -20.54 10.76
C HIS A 112 -0.47 -19.69 10.43
N ILE A 113 -0.63 -18.37 10.52
CA ILE A 113 0.39 -17.37 10.23
C ILE A 113 0.86 -16.82 11.56
N ASP A 114 2.17 -16.89 11.82
CA ASP A 114 2.81 -16.16 12.91
C ASP A 114 2.89 -14.66 12.53
N PRO A 115 2.27 -13.74 13.29
CA PRO A 115 2.36 -12.31 13.06
C PRO A 115 3.78 -11.76 13.11
N GLN A 116 4.67 -12.37 13.91
CA GLN A 116 6.06 -11.92 14.05
C GLN A 116 6.91 -12.37 12.86
N ASN A 117 6.62 -13.55 12.32
CA ASN A 117 7.32 -14.14 11.18
C ASN A 117 6.32 -14.59 10.11
N PRO A 118 5.67 -13.63 9.41
CA PRO A 118 4.72 -13.99 8.37
C PRO A 118 5.44 -14.69 7.19
N PRO A 119 4.75 -15.58 6.45
CA PRO A 119 5.37 -16.36 5.38
C PRO A 119 5.87 -15.50 4.19
N TRP A 120 5.37 -14.26 4.07
CA TRP A 120 5.82 -13.27 3.08
C TRP A 120 6.95 -12.37 3.59
N GLY A 121 7.42 -12.56 4.82
CA GLY A 121 8.50 -11.77 5.43
C GLY A 121 8.12 -10.31 5.74
N ARG A 122 9.14 -9.50 6.05
CA ARG A 122 8.98 -8.07 6.33
C ARG A 122 8.77 -7.31 5.01
N VAL A 123 7.66 -6.58 4.91
CA VAL A 123 7.33 -5.77 3.74
C VAL A 123 7.54 -4.30 4.09
N SER A 124 8.61 -3.71 3.58
CA SER A 124 8.91 -2.29 3.73
C SER A 124 9.16 -1.64 2.37
N HIS A 125 8.91 -0.33 2.28
CA HIS A 125 9.13 0.44 1.07
C HIS A 125 9.85 1.74 1.41
N ALA A 126 10.88 2.07 0.64
CA ALA A 126 11.64 3.29 0.82
C ALA A 126 10.75 4.55 0.74
N GLY A 127 10.85 5.44 1.73
CA GLY A 127 10.04 6.66 1.84
C GLY A 127 8.73 6.51 2.62
N TRP A 128 8.37 5.29 3.02
CA TRP A 128 7.16 5.00 3.79
C TRP A 128 7.45 4.06 4.95
N SER A 129 6.83 4.32 6.10
CA SER A 129 6.80 3.37 7.22
C SER A 129 6.05 2.10 6.80
N SER A 130 6.42 0.96 7.37
CA SER A 130 5.66 -0.27 7.18
C SER A 130 4.18 -0.07 7.58
N PRO A 131 3.20 -0.59 6.80
CA PRO A 131 1.80 -0.61 7.21
C PRO A 131 1.54 -1.54 8.40
N SER A 132 2.48 -2.43 8.74
CA SER A 132 2.36 -3.35 9.87
C SER A 132 2.76 -2.65 11.17
N GLN A 133 1.84 -2.57 12.12
CA GLN A 133 2.10 -2.04 13.47
C GLN A 133 2.92 -2.99 14.36
N LEU A 134 3.28 -4.17 13.85
CA LEU A 134 4.11 -5.14 14.55
C LEU A 134 5.57 -4.67 14.69
N ASP A 135 6.03 -3.83 13.77
CA ASP A 135 7.33 -3.17 13.92
C ASP A 135 7.19 -2.05 14.96
N ALA A 136 7.67 -2.32 16.18
CA ALA A 136 7.50 -1.44 17.35
C ALA A 136 8.19 -0.06 17.21
N HIS A 137 9.05 0.11 16.20
CA HIS A 137 9.92 1.28 16.08
C HIS A 137 9.22 2.49 15.46
N LEU A 138 8.16 2.30 14.66
CA LEU A 138 7.53 3.40 13.94
C LEU A 138 6.01 3.27 13.82
N ALA A 139 5.32 4.41 13.92
CA ALA A 139 3.87 4.44 13.69
C ALA A 139 3.54 4.18 12.21
N PRO A 140 2.41 3.51 11.92
CA PRO A 140 2.05 3.13 10.56
C PRO A 140 1.66 4.35 9.72
N HIS A 141 1.76 4.20 8.40
CA HIS A 141 1.32 5.19 7.41
C HIS A 141 2.06 6.54 7.42
N ILE A 142 3.27 6.61 7.96
CA ILE A 142 4.12 7.79 7.92
C ILE A 142 4.83 7.88 6.57
N GLN A 143 4.71 9.04 5.92
CA GLN A 143 5.54 9.42 4.78
C GLN A 143 6.79 10.14 5.28
N PHE A 144 7.96 9.56 5.06
CA PHE A 144 9.22 10.13 5.57
C PHE A 144 9.49 11.52 4.98
N ARG A 145 9.14 11.74 3.71
CA ARG A 145 9.33 13.03 3.04
C ARG A 145 8.60 14.17 3.74
N THR A 146 7.38 13.93 4.21
CA THR A 146 6.59 14.94 4.92
C THR A 146 7.30 15.33 6.22
N VAL A 147 7.76 14.34 7.00
CA VAL A 147 8.49 14.59 8.24
C VAL A 147 9.78 15.37 7.96
N VAL A 148 10.57 14.94 6.97
CA VAL A 148 11.83 15.61 6.58
C VAL A 148 11.60 17.07 6.19
N MET A 149 10.49 17.39 5.54
CA MET A 149 10.19 18.78 5.18
C MET A 149 9.87 19.66 6.40
N GLU A 150 9.36 19.08 7.48
CA GLU A 150 9.03 19.78 8.72
C GLU A 150 10.21 19.90 9.70
N LEU A 151 11.25 19.07 9.59
CA LEU A 151 12.40 19.10 10.51
C LEU A 151 13.03 20.50 10.67
N PRO A 152 13.25 21.31 9.62
CA PRO A 152 13.78 22.66 9.78
C PRO A 152 12.89 23.56 10.63
N ASN A 153 11.56 23.46 10.47
CA ASN A 153 10.60 24.25 11.22
C ASN A 153 10.64 23.87 12.72
N LEU A 154 10.86 22.59 13.03
CA LEU A 154 11.00 22.12 14.39
C LEU A 154 12.31 22.57 15.05
N VAL A 155 13.43 22.61 14.30
CA VAL A 155 14.69 23.19 14.79
C VAL A 155 14.49 24.67 15.13
N GLU A 156 13.87 25.42 14.22
CA GLU A 156 13.62 26.85 14.42
C GLU A 156 12.70 27.10 15.62
N ALA A 157 11.60 26.36 15.72
CA ALA A 157 10.70 26.43 16.87
C ALA A 157 11.44 26.15 18.19
N ARG A 158 12.34 25.15 18.20
CA ARG A 158 13.16 24.85 19.37
C ARG A 158 14.13 25.99 19.69
N ALA A 159 14.84 26.53 18.70
CA ALA A 159 15.76 27.64 18.89
C ALA A 159 15.04 28.87 19.48
N VAL A 160 13.91 29.26 18.90
CA VAL A 160 13.09 30.38 19.37
C VAL A 160 12.53 30.14 20.78
N SER A 161 12.19 28.90 21.14
CA SER A 161 11.74 28.57 22.51
C SER A 161 12.81 28.79 23.59
N LEU A 162 14.09 28.89 23.21
CA LEU A 162 15.21 29.15 24.12
C LEU A 162 15.57 30.63 24.23
N ALA A 163 14.85 31.51 23.53
CA ALA A 163 15.05 32.95 23.64
C ALA A 163 14.78 33.42 25.08
N PRO A 164 15.66 34.24 25.67
CA PRO A 164 15.43 34.79 27.00
C PRO A 164 14.25 35.79 26.96
N PRO A 165 13.58 35.97 28.11
CA PRO A 165 12.50 36.95 28.24
C PRO A 165 13.03 38.38 28.11
N ASP A 166 12.23 39.26 27.52
CA ASP A 166 12.59 40.66 27.28
C ASP A 166 12.87 41.40 28.61
N PRO A 167 14.08 41.97 28.81
CA PRO A 167 14.45 42.64 30.06
C PRO A 167 13.55 43.83 30.40
N SER A 168 12.91 44.46 29.40
CA SER A 168 11.97 45.57 29.63
C SER A 168 10.64 45.12 30.26
N PHE A 169 10.21 43.88 30.00
CA PHE A 169 8.99 43.29 30.54
C PHE A 169 9.22 42.52 31.84
N VAL A 170 10.41 41.92 32.03
CA VAL A 170 10.79 41.20 33.27
C VAL A 170 10.74 42.10 34.51
N ALA A 171 10.99 43.41 34.36
CA ALA A 171 10.87 44.37 35.47
C ALA A 171 9.42 44.61 35.95
N SER A 172 8.42 44.23 35.16
CA SER A 172 7.01 44.58 35.37
C SER A 172 6.14 43.39 35.80
N THR A 173 6.66 42.16 35.79
CA THR A 173 5.86 40.93 36.00
C THR A 173 6.57 40.02 37.00
N GLN A 174 5.90 39.72 38.13
CA GLN A 174 6.42 38.85 39.18
C GLN A 174 6.45 37.35 38.79
N ASP A 175 5.77 36.99 37.69
CA ASP A 175 5.66 35.61 37.20
C ASP A 175 6.51 35.40 35.94
N ALA A 176 7.56 34.57 36.06
CA ALA A 176 8.49 34.24 34.98
C ALA A 176 7.87 33.36 33.85
N THR A 177 6.63 32.91 34.01
CA THR A 177 5.97 31.95 33.11
C THR A 177 5.19 32.60 31.95
N THR A 178 4.96 33.92 31.99
CA THR A 178 4.27 34.70 30.95
C THR A 178 5.13 35.79 30.31
N ALA A 179 6.44 35.78 30.58
CA ALA A 179 7.35 36.77 30.06
C ALA A 179 7.49 36.65 28.53
N THR A 180 7.24 37.76 27.82
CA THR A 180 7.37 37.82 26.36
C THR A 180 8.83 37.65 25.95
N PRO A 181 9.15 36.78 24.97
CA PRO A 181 10.52 36.61 24.50
C PRO A 181 11.03 37.88 23.82
N ASP A 182 12.31 38.20 23.99
CA ASP A 182 12.94 39.36 23.34
C ASP A 182 12.88 39.24 21.81
N LEU A 183 12.16 40.17 21.16
CA LEU A 183 11.95 40.19 19.72
C LEU A 183 13.27 40.25 18.93
N ARG A 184 14.30 40.91 19.46
CA ARG A 184 15.61 41.03 18.78
C ARG A 184 16.36 39.70 18.73
N ILE A 185 16.23 38.93 19.80
CA ILE A 185 16.86 37.61 19.89
C ILE A 185 16.04 36.61 19.07
N VAL A 186 14.71 36.73 19.07
CA VAL A 186 13.84 35.91 18.22
C VAL A 186 14.13 36.12 16.73
N THR A 187 14.33 37.36 16.26
CA THR A 187 14.68 37.62 14.85
C THR A 187 16.07 37.14 14.47
N LEU A 188 16.98 37.02 15.44
CA LEU A 188 18.32 36.48 15.24
C LEU A 188 18.32 34.94 15.19
N LEU A 189 17.49 34.32 16.03
CA LEU A 189 17.32 32.86 16.11
C LEU A 189 16.44 32.29 15.00
N SER A 190 15.54 33.10 14.42
CA SER A 190 14.71 32.68 13.30
C SER A 190 15.53 32.46 12.04
N ARG A 191 15.06 31.54 11.19
CA ARG A 191 15.75 31.20 9.95
C ARG A 191 15.45 32.25 8.89
N SER A 192 16.49 32.82 8.28
CA SER A 192 16.32 33.65 7.08
C SER A 192 15.67 32.83 5.95
N PRO A 193 14.69 33.38 5.20
CA PRO A 193 13.97 32.64 4.17
C PRO A 193 14.85 32.16 2.99
N THR A 194 16.03 32.76 2.81
CA THR A 194 17.00 32.37 1.79
C THR A 194 18.12 31.47 2.32
N ALA A 195 18.15 31.20 3.63
CA ALA A 195 19.22 30.43 4.24
C ALA A 195 18.97 28.93 4.13
N ASP A 196 19.97 28.23 3.62
CA ASP A 196 20.03 26.77 3.67
C ASP A 196 20.14 26.27 5.12
N MET A 197 19.67 25.04 5.37
CA MET A 197 19.68 24.45 6.71
C MET A 197 21.09 24.38 7.31
N ARG A 198 22.09 24.13 6.46
CA ARG A 198 23.50 24.11 6.86
C ARG A 198 23.98 25.47 7.35
N SER A 199 23.67 26.54 6.61
CA SER A 199 24.04 27.92 6.97
C SER A 199 23.32 28.35 8.25
N TYR A 200 22.05 27.97 8.40
CA TYR A 200 21.28 28.23 9.60
C TYR A 200 21.87 27.54 10.85
N LEU A 201 22.23 26.27 10.76
CA LEU A 201 22.87 25.56 11.87
C LEU A 201 24.28 26.09 12.19
N ALA A 202 25.03 26.55 11.18
CA ALA A 202 26.31 27.21 11.43
C ALA A 202 26.10 28.53 12.20
N GLN A 203 25.08 29.32 11.87
CA GLN A 203 24.72 30.54 12.61
C GLN A 203 24.36 30.20 14.06
N LEU A 204 23.50 29.21 14.30
CA LEU A 204 23.13 28.79 15.66
C LEU A 204 24.32 28.24 16.47
N SER A 205 25.25 27.53 15.82
CA SER A 205 26.48 27.05 16.46
C SER A 205 27.41 28.20 16.83
N ASN A 206 27.53 29.23 15.97
CA ASN A 206 28.32 30.44 16.26
C ASN A 206 27.76 31.23 17.45
N LEU A 207 26.44 31.17 17.67
CA LEU A 207 25.77 31.74 18.85
C LEU A 207 25.95 30.89 20.12
N GLY A 208 26.53 29.69 19.99
CA GLY A 208 26.83 28.81 21.10
C GLY A 208 25.63 28.01 21.64
N LEU A 209 24.54 27.86 20.87
CA LEU A 209 23.38 27.08 21.31
C LEU A 209 23.67 25.59 21.41
N PHE A 210 24.52 25.06 20.53
CA PHE A 210 24.86 23.64 20.47
C PHE A 210 26.26 23.43 19.87
N PRO A 211 26.91 22.28 20.12
CA PRO A 211 28.25 22.02 19.61
C PRO A 211 28.25 21.65 18.11
N PRO A 212 29.27 22.06 17.33
CA PRO A 212 29.25 21.98 15.87
C PRO A 212 29.11 20.56 15.31
N HIS A 213 29.61 19.54 16.03
CA HIS A 213 29.53 18.14 15.60
C HIS A 213 28.09 17.61 15.54
N ALA A 214 27.22 18.03 16.46
CA ALA A 214 25.81 17.61 16.48
C ALA A 214 25.05 18.17 15.27
N GLY A 215 25.35 19.42 14.88
CA GLY A 215 24.80 20.04 13.68
C GLY A 215 25.25 19.35 12.40
N GLN A 216 26.52 18.95 12.30
CA GLN A 216 27.06 18.32 11.09
C GLN A 216 26.45 16.95 10.81
N ASP A 217 26.34 16.07 11.83
CA ASP A 217 25.76 14.73 11.66
C ASP A 217 24.29 14.80 11.22
N PHE A 218 23.50 15.69 11.83
CA PHE A 218 22.12 15.94 11.41
C PHE A 218 22.04 16.47 9.97
N VAL A 219 22.82 17.49 9.61
CA VAL A 219 22.78 18.12 8.27
C VAL A 219 23.11 17.11 7.18
N GLN A 220 24.12 16.27 7.38
CA GLN A 220 24.52 15.29 6.37
C GLN A 220 23.39 14.30 6.09
N ARG A 221 22.73 13.77 7.13
CA ARG A 221 21.60 12.85 7.00
C ARG A 221 20.36 13.54 6.43
N TYR A 222 20.14 14.79 6.83
CA TYR A 222 19.05 15.62 6.35
C TYR A 222 19.16 15.92 4.85
N GLU A 223 20.34 16.34 4.40
CA GLU A 223 20.62 16.64 3.00
C GLU A 223 20.48 15.38 2.14
N HIS A 224 20.98 14.24 2.63
CA HIS A 224 20.75 12.95 2.00
C HIS A 224 19.25 12.65 1.88
N ALA A 225 18.49 12.75 2.97
CA ALA A 225 17.05 12.47 2.96
C ALA A 225 16.21 13.41 2.08
N ARG A 226 16.62 14.68 1.96
CA ARG A 226 15.86 15.71 1.23
C ARG A 226 16.22 15.80 -0.25
N PHE A 227 17.50 15.69 -0.59
CA PHE A 227 18.01 15.99 -1.93
C PHE A 227 18.42 14.75 -2.71
N SER A 228 18.48 13.57 -2.07
CA SER A 228 18.75 12.34 -2.82
C SER A 228 17.59 12.00 -3.76
N PRO A 229 17.89 11.35 -4.91
CA PRO A 229 16.86 10.86 -5.82
C PRO A 229 16.19 9.57 -5.32
N ILE A 230 16.79 8.89 -4.33
CA ILE A 230 16.33 7.63 -3.78
C ILE A 230 15.68 7.93 -2.42
N PRO A 231 14.40 7.56 -2.19
CA PRO A 231 13.79 7.76 -0.89
C PRO A 231 14.52 6.94 0.19
N ILE A 232 14.54 7.47 1.42
CA ILE A 232 15.24 6.82 2.54
C ILE A 232 14.50 5.60 3.08
N ASN A 233 15.25 4.64 3.60
CA ASN A 233 14.70 3.45 4.26
C ASN A 233 14.31 3.75 5.72
N GLU A 234 13.63 2.81 6.36
CA GLU A 234 13.22 2.94 7.77
C GLU A 234 14.42 3.09 8.72
N ASP A 235 15.46 2.26 8.57
CA ASP A 235 16.66 2.35 9.41
C ASP A 235 17.41 3.69 9.23
N GLU A 236 17.43 4.22 8.00
CA GLU A 236 18.03 5.52 7.71
C GLU A 236 17.21 6.67 8.29
N PHE A 237 15.88 6.55 8.25
CA PHE A 237 14.96 7.49 8.88
C PHE A 237 15.13 7.49 10.40
N ASP A 238 15.22 6.31 11.03
CA ASP A 238 15.46 6.19 12.47
C ASP A 238 16.81 6.82 12.86
N ALA A 239 17.85 6.59 12.07
CA ALA A 239 19.15 7.20 12.30
C ALA A 239 19.11 8.74 12.14
N LEU A 240 18.35 9.26 11.16
CA LEU A 240 18.11 10.70 11.00
C LEU A 240 17.36 11.27 12.22
N MET A 241 16.30 10.61 12.67
CA MET A 241 15.50 11.04 13.82
C MET A 241 16.31 10.98 15.12
N SER A 242 17.20 9.99 15.28
CA SER A 242 18.12 9.90 16.41
C SER A 242 19.14 11.05 16.42
N ALA A 243 19.74 11.37 15.26
CA ALA A 243 20.64 12.52 15.12
C ALA A 243 19.90 13.84 15.40
N PHE A 244 18.66 13.97 14.93
CA PHE A 244 17.79 15.11 15.21
C PHE A 244 17.46 15.26 16.69
N ALA A 245 17.08 14.18 17.38
CA ALA A 245 16.82 14.20 18.82
C ALA A 245 18.08 14.59 19.61
N THR A 246 19.24 14.07 19.21
CA THR A 246 20.55 14.44 19.80
C THR A 246 20.86 15.93 19.60
N LEU A 247 20.59 16.46 18.40
CA LEU A 247 20.71 17.89 18.12
C LEU A 247 19.82 18.73 19.05
N LEU A 248 18.52 18.42 19.15
CA LEU A 248 17.59 19.16 20.01
C LEU A 248 17.95 19.05 21.50
N ALA A 249 18.44 17.89 21.94
CA ALA A 249 18.89 17.68 23.32
C ALA A 249 20.16 18.47 23.64
N SER A 250 21.03 18.67 22.64
CA SER A 250 22.24 19.47 22.79
C SER A 250 22.00 20.99 22.78
N MET A 251 20.78 21.44 22.42
CA MET A 251 20.42 22.86 22.45
C MET A 251 20.19 23.31 23.89
N SER A 252 21.15 24.07 24.41
CA SER A 252 21.09 24.68 25.74
C SER A 252 20.76 26.18 25.66
N GLN A 253 20.57 26.80 26.82
CA GLN A 253 20.34 28.25 26.92
C GLN A 253 21.52 29.04 26.33
N LEU A 254 21.19 30.20 25.77
CA LEU A 254 22.16 31.12 25.19
C LEU A 254 23.20 31.57 26.23
N PRO A 255 24.49 31.63 25.88
CA PRO A 255 25.49 32.20 26.76
C PRO A 255 25.20 33.68 27.03
N PRO A 256 25.43 34.19 28.26
CA PRO A 256 25.03 35.54 28.67
C PRO A 256 25.68 36.65 27.83
N ARG A 257 26.79 36.36 27.15
CA ARG A 257 27.50 37.31 26.27
C ARG A 257 26.72 37.76 25.04
N VAL A 258 25.65 37.06 24.68
CA VAL A 258 24.80 37.38 23.50
C VAL A 258 23.56 38.18 23.92
N VAL A 259 23.27 38.25 25.22
CA VAL A 259 22.06 38.87 25.78
C VAL A 259 22.29 40.33 26.22
N ASP A 260 23.55 40.74 26.40
CA ASP A 260 23.99 42.12 26.69
C ASP A 260 24.25 42.94 25.41
#